data_AF-A0A5B7CCD4-F1
#
_entry.id   AF-A0A5B7CCD4-F1
#
_cell.length_a   1.000
_cell.length_b   1.000
_cell.length_c   1.000
_cell.angle_alpha   90.00
_cell.angle_beta   90.00
_cell.angle_gamma   90.00
#
_symmetry.space_group_name_H-M   'P 1'
#
loop_
_entity.id
_entity.type
_entity.pdbx_description
1 polymer ?
#
loop_
_entity_poly.entity_id
_entity_poly.type
_entity_poly.pdbx_seq_one_letter_code
_entity_poly.pdbx_strand_id
1 'polypeptide(L)'
;SEKNVQVQQQVIDVINHIASTASKFPKKCVVLCLLGISERVADIKTRAYAMRCLTNFSEAVGPGFIFERLYKIMKEHKNPKVLSEGILWMVSAVDDFGVSHLKIKDLIDFCKDT
;
A
#
# COMPACT_ATOMS: atom_id res chain seq x y z
N SER A 1 3.69 -16.57 -9.83
CA SER A 1 4.01 -15.99 -8.51
C SER A 1 4.91 -16.93 -7.76
N GLU A 2 5.98 -16.41 -7.15
CA GLU A 2 6.75 -17.12 -6.12
C GLU A 2 5.79 -17.66 -5.03
N LYS A 3 6.07 -18.84 -4.50
CA LYS A 3 5.24 -19.53 -3.48
C LYS A 3 5.94 -19.68 -2.13
N ASN A 4 7.26 -19.56 -2.09
CA ASN A 4 8.03 -19.61 -0.85
C ASN A 4 7.83 -18.31 -0.05
N VAL A 5 7.29 -18.45 1.17
CA VAL A 5 6.94 -17.28 2.00
C VAL A 5 8.17 -16.52 2.48
N GLN A 6 9.28 -17.20 2.75
CA GLN A 6 10.53 -16.55 3.13
C GLN A 6 11.09 -15.71 1.98
N VAL A 7 11.06 -16.22 0.75
CA VAL A 7 11.47 -15.47 -0.44
C VAL A 7 10.55 -14.26 -0.65
N GLN A 8 9.23 -14.42 -0.50
CA GLN A 8 8.29 -13.30 -0.61
C GLN A 8 8.57 -12.20 0.42
N GLN A 9 8.81 -12.56 1.69
CA GLN A 9 9.18 -11.60 2.72
C GLN A 9 10.46 -10.83 2.35
N GLN A 10 11.50 -11.54 1.91
CA GLN A 10 12.77 -10.93 1.49
C GLN A 10 12.60 -10.00 0.29
N VAL A 11 11.78 -10.36 -0.69
CA VAL A 11 11.47 -9.50 -1.83
C VAL A 11 10.82 -8.19 -1.35
N ILE A 12 9.84 -8.27 -0.44
CA ILE A 12 9.19 -7.09 0.11
C ILE A 12 10.18 -6.26 0.95
N ASP A 13 11.11 -6.90 1.66
CA ASP A 13 12.14 -6.21 2.44
C ASP A 13 13.15 -5.45 1.58
N VAL A 14 13.56 -6.01 0.45
CA VAL A 14 14.41 -5.29 -0.51
C VAL A 14 13.67 -4.06 -1.04
N ILE A 15 12.39 -4.19 -1.39
CA ILE A 15 11.57 -3.05 -1.84
C ILE A 15 11.45 -2.00 -0.73
N ASN A 16 11.18 -2.43 0.50
CA ASN A 16 11.13 -1.56 1.69
C ASN A 16 12.43 -0.77 1.84
N HIS A 17 13.57 -1.45 1.81
CA HIS A 17 14.88 -0.85 1.99
C HIS A 17 15.18 0.19 0.90
N ILE A 18 14.86 -0.12 -0.37
CA ILE A 18 15.04 0.83 -1.47
C ILE A 18 14.13 2.05 -1.28
N ALA A 19 12.86 1.84 -0.94
CA ALA A 19 11.91 2.94 -0.74
C ALA A 19 12.33 3.87 0.42
N SER A 20 12.91 3.32 1.49
CA SER A 20 13.31 4.09 2.67
C SER A 20 14.70 4.75 2.56
N THR A 21 15.58 4.27 1.67
CA THR A 21 16.98 4.75 1.60
C THR A 21 17.32 5.50 0.31
N ALA A 22 16.55 5.31 -0.77
CA ALA A 22 16.84 5.97 -2.03
C ALA A 22 16.64 7.48 -1.92
N SER A 23 17.68 8.24 -2.26
CA SER A 23 17.62 9.72 -2.30
C SER A 23 16.61 10.25 -3.34
N LYS A 24 16.29 9.44 -4.34
CA LYS A 24 15.22 9.69 -5.32
C LYS A 24 14.46 8.39 -5.57
N PHE A 25 13.19 8.35 -5.20
CA PHE A 25 12.33 7.20 -5.42
C PHE A 25 11.20 7.55 -6.43
N PRO A 26 11.28 7.09 -7.69
CA PRO A 26 10.30 7.45 -8.70
C PRO A 26 8.91 6.84 -8.45
N LYS A 27 7.85 7.63 -8.67
CA LYS A 27 6.45 7.13 -8.63
C LYS A 27 6.20 5.92 -9.54
N LYS A 28 6.95 5.78 -10.64
CA LYS A 28 6.86 4.62 -11.55
C LYS A 28 7.23 3.31 -10.85
N CYS A 29 8.20 3.32 -9.93
CA CYS A 29 8.59 2.14 -9.15
C CYS A 29 7.44 1.68 -8.25
N VAL A 30 6.76 2.61 -7.60
CA VAL A 30 5.54 2.32 -6.83
C VAL A 30 4.49 1.67 -7.72
N VAL A 31 4.19 2.26 -8.88
CA VAL A 31 3.14 1.73 -9.78
C VAL A 31 3.40 0.28 -10.19
N LEU A 32 4.66 -0.09 -10.42
CA LEU A 32 5.04 -1.47 -10.76
C LEU A 32 4.82 -2.44 -9.59
N CYS A 33 5.07 -2.01 -8.35
CA CYS A 33 5.03 -2.87 -7.18
C CYS A 33 3.65 -2.89 -6.48
N LEU A 34 2.87 -1.81 -6.57
CA LEU A 34 1.76 -1.54 -5.67
C LEU A 34 0.67 -2.61 -5.69
N LEU A 35 0.30 -3.11 -6.88
CA LEU A 35 -0.69 -4.20 -6.99
C LEU A 35 -0.19 -5.45 -6.26
N GLY A 36 1.04 -5.87 -6.55
CA GLY A 36 1.65 -7.04 -5.93
C GLY A 36 1.80 -6.89 -4.42
N ILE A 37 2.17 -5.71 -3.91
CA ILE A 37 2.24 -5.43 -2.47
C ILE A 37 0.84 -5.47 -1.82
N SER A 38 -0.16 -4.88 -2.49
CA SER A 38 -1.54 -4.86 -1.99
C SER A 38 -2.10 -6.28 -1.84
N GLU A 39 -1.80 -7.20 -2.76
CA GLU A 39 -2.21 -8.60 -2.63
C GLU A 39 -1.60 -9.29 -1.39
N ARG A 40 -0.38 -8.90 -0.98
CA ARG A 40 0.33 -9.52 0.15
C ARG A 40 -0.23 -9.14 1.51
N VAL A 41 -1.05 -8.08 1.61
CA VAL A 41 -1.67 -7.70 2.90
C VAL A 41 -2.66 -8.78 3.41
N ALA A 42 -3.18 -9.63 2.52
CA ALA A 42 -4.10 -10.69 2.91
C ALA A 42 -3.43 -11.86 3.65
N ASP A 43 -2.14 -12.13 3.40
CA ASP A 43 -1.42 -13.24 4.04
C ASP A 43 -0.76 -12.78 5.34
N ILE A 44 -1.11 -13.42 6.46
CA ILE A 44 -0.64 -13.04 7.81
C ILE A 44 0.89 -13.01 7.94
N LYS A 45 1.61 -13.84 7.19
CA LYS A 45 3.08 -13.92 7.26
C LYS A 45 3.76 -12.81 6.48
N THR A 46 3.10 -12.24 5.48
CA THR A 46 3.67 -11.16 4.64
C THR A 46 3.03 -9.80 4.90
N ARG A 47 1.89 -9.76 5.62
CA ARG A 47 1.12 -8.54 5.89
C ARG A 47 1.94 -7.43 6.52
N ALA A 48 2.67 -7.71 7.60
CA ALA A 48 3.45 -6.68 8.29
C ALA A 48 4.50 -6.03 7.35
N TYR A 49 5.13 -6.85 6.50
CA TYR A 49 6.10 -6.41 5.51
C TYR A 49 5.44 -5.54 4.43
N ALA A 50 4.27 -5.95 3.94
CA ALA A 50 3.51 -5.25 2.93
C ALA A 50 2.96 -3.91 3.45
N MET A 51 2.39 -3.89 4.66
CA MET A 51 1.92 -2.66 5.31
C MET A 51 3.04 -1.65 5.51
N ARG A 52 4.21 -2.10 6.01
CA ARG A 52 5.41 -1.26 6.09
C ARG A 52 5.82 -0.71 4.72
N CYS A 53 5.69 -1.52 3.67
CA CYS A 53 6.01 -1.08 2.31
C CYS A 53 5.05 -0.01 1.79
N LEU A 54 3.76 -0.11 2.10
CA LEU A 54 2.79 0.94 1.76
C LEU A 54 3.10 2.26 2.50
N THR A 55 3.50 2.18 3.77
CA THR A 55 3.94 3.34 4.56
C THR A 55 5.21 3.96 3.98
N ASN A 56 6.26 3.17 3.70
CA ASN A 56 7.50 3.67 3.10
C ASN A 56 7.27 4.27 1.70
N PHE A 57 6.35 3.71 0.91
CA PHE A 57 5.94 4.33 -0.35
C PHE A 57 5.26 5.69 -0.12
N SER A 58 4.41 5.79 0.90
CA SER A 58 3.72 7.04 1.25
C SER A 58 4.72 8.12 1.69
N GLU A 59 5.72 7.76 2.48
CA GLU A 59 6.83 8.66 2.86
C GLU A 59 7.64 9.10 1.63
N ALA A 60 7.94 8.16 0.73
CA ALA A 60 8.82 8.41 -0.42
C ALA A 60 8.16 9.24 -1.53
N VAL A 61 6.86 9.08 -1.79
CA VAL A 61 6.17 9.74 -2.93
C VAL A 61 4.89 10.50 -2.58
N GLY A 62 4.54 10.55 -1.30
CA GLY A 62 3.36 11.21 -0.74
C GLY A 62 2.15 10.28 -0.62
N PRO A 63 1.43 10.29 0.53
CA PRO A 63 0.30 9.40 0.79
C PRO A 63 -0.87 9.63 -0.18
N GLY A 64 -1.14 10.86 -0.60
CA GLY A 64 -2.21 11.16 -1.56
C GLY A 64 -2.06 10.41 -2.89
N PHE A 65 -0.82 10.21 -3.36
CA PHE A 65 -0.56 9.41 -4.56
C PHE A 65 -0.83 7.92 -4.32
N ILE A 66 -0.49 7.40 -3.14
CA ILE A 66 -0.72 6.00 -2.78
C ILE A 66 -2.23 5.72 -2.66
N PHE A 67 -2.97 6.60 -1.97
CA PHE A 67 -4.42 6.49 -1.82
C PHE A 67 -5.14 6.50 -3.18
N GLU A 68 -4.81 7.45 -4.07
CA GLU A 68 -5.42 7.52 -5.41
C GLU A 68 -5.30 6.20 -6.19
N ARG A 69 -4.16 5.51 -6.03
CA ARG A 69 -3.93 4.21 -6.68
C ARG A 69 -4.62 3.07 -5.95
N LEU A 70 -4.57 3.06 -4.62
CA LEU A 70 -5.18 2.01 -3.82
C LEU A 70 -6.69 2.02 -3.93
N TYR A 71 -7.37 3.16 -4.06
CA TYR A 71 -8.83 3.19 -4.26
C TYR A 71 -9.28 2.32 -5.42
N LYS A 72 -8.56 2.39 -6.54
CA LYS A 72 -8.84 1.56 -7.72
C LYS A 72 -8.59 0.08 -7.42
N ILE A 73 -7.44 -0.24 -6.81
CA ILE A 73 -7.07 -1.62 -6.47
C ILE A 73 -8.12 -2.23 -5.54
N MET A 74 -8.49 -1.53 -4.47
CA MET A 74 -9.43 -2.00 -3.46
C MET A 74 -10.83 -2.24 -4.06
N LYS A 75 -11.35 -1.30 -4.86
CA LYS A 75 -12.66 -1.45 -5.51
C LYS A 75 -12.73 -2.62 -6.49
N GLU A 76 -11.62 -2.93 -7.18
CA GLU A 76 -11.59 -3.99 -8.20
C GLU A 76 -11.18 -5.37 -7.63
N HIS A 77 -10.68 -5.45 -6.39
CA HIS A 77 -10.08 -6.66 -5.86
C HIS A 77 -11.13 -7.71 -5.42
N LYS A 78 -11.02 -8.93 -5.96
CA LYS A 78 -11.98 -10.02 -5.67
C LYS A 78 -11.82 -10.66 -4.29
N ASN A 79 -10.64 -10.58 -3.69
CA ASN A 79 -10.39 -11.14 -2.35
C ASN A 79 -10.81 -10.12 -1.27
N PRO A 80 -11.86 -10.39 -0.46
CA PRO A 80 -12.32 -9.48 0.57
C PRO A 80 -11.29 -9.25 1.68
N LYS A 81 -10.32 -10.18 1.85
CA LYS A 81 -9.26 -10.01 2.84
C LYS A 81 -8.29 -8.90 2.45
N VAL A 82 -7.95 -8.79 1.16
CA VAL A 82 -7.13 -7.69 0.64
C VAL A 82 -7.83 -6.35 0.88
N LEU A 83 -9.14 -6.28 0.60
CA LEU A 83 -9.95 -5.10 0.86
C LEU A 83 -9.91 -4.71 2.35
N SER A 84 -10.23 -5.65 3.25
CA SER A 84 -10.30 -5.36 4.69
C SER A 84 -8.95 -4.90 5.28
N GLU A 85 -7.85 -5.55 4.91
CA GLU A 85 -6.52 -5.22 5.43
C GLU A 85 -5.94 -3.96 4.76
N GLY A 86 -6.30 -3.72 3.50
CA GLY A 86 -5.96 -2.49 2.79
C GLY A 86 -6.66 -1.27 3.38
N ILE A 87 -7.95 -1.38 3.68
CA ILE A 87 -8.70 -0.32 4.38
C ILE A 87 -8.14 -0.11 5.79
N LEU A 88 -7.82 -1.19 6.52
CA LEU A 88 -7.22 -1.06 7.84
C LEU A 88 -5.89 -0.29 7.80
N TRP A 89 -5.04 -0.57 6.81
CA TRP A 89 -3.83 0.23 6.59
C TRP A 89 -4.16 1.69 6.24
N MET A 90 -5.19 1.96 5.43
CA MET A 90 -5.60 3.34 5.11
C MET A 90 -6.04 4.11 6.36
N VAL A 91 -6.75 3.46 7.29
CA VAL A 91 -7.12 4.08 8.58
C VAL A 91 -5.87 4.48 9.35
N SER A 92 -4.91 3.56 9.52
CA SER A 92 -3.64 3.87 10.18
C SER A 92 -2.87 4.98 9.45
N ALA A 93 -2.84 4.96 8.12
CA ALA A 93 -2.17 6.00 7.34
C ALA A 93 -2.85 7.38 7.48
N VAL A 94 -4.18 7.44 7.65
CA VAL A 94 -4.89 8.69 7.94
C VAL A 94 -4.51 9.23 9.32
N ASP A 95 -4.39 8.35 10.33
CA ASP A 95 -3.97 8.74 11.68
C ASP A 95 -2.51 9.24 11.70
N ASP A 96 -1.62 8.55 10.96
CA ASP A 96 -0.19 8.83 10.96
C ASP A 96 0.19 10.05 10.10
N PHE A 97 -0.32 10.14 8.87
CA PHE A 97 0.02 11.23 7.93
C PHE A 97 -0.93 12.43 8.02
N GLY A 98 -2.11 12.24 8.62
CA GLY A 98 -3.17 13.23 8.61
C GLY A 98 -3.84 13.37 7.23
N VAL A 99 -4.95 14.10 7.23
CA VAL A 99 -5.80 14.25 6.04
C VAL A 99 -5.36 15.36 5.09
N SER A 100 -4.46 16.24 5.50
CA SER A 100 -3.98 17.40 4.72
C SER A 100 -3.30 17.00 3.41
N HIS A 101 -2.73 15.80 3.35
CA HIS A 101 -2.06 15.26 2.16
C HIS A 101 -2.98 14.41 1.27
N LEU A 102 -4.27 14.33 1.61
CA LEU A 102 -5.27 13.52 0.92
C LEU A 102 -6.31 14.42 0.24
N LYS A 103 -6.83 13.94 -0.90
CA LYS A 103 -8.01 14.55 -1.52
C LYS A 103 -9.25 14.07 -0.76
N ILE A 104 -9.72 14.88 0.17
CA ILE A 104 -10.83 14.54 1.09
C ILE A 104 -12.08 14.08 0.35
N LYS A 105 -12.42 14.76 -0.75
CA LYS A 105 -13.56 14.38 -1.58
C LYS A 105 -13.44 12.95 -2.08
N ASP A 106 -12.30 12.60 -2.68
CA ASP A 106 -12.05 11.27 -3.23
C ASP A 106 -12.03 10.20 -2.13
N LEU A 107 -11.49 10.51 -0.94
CA LEU A 107 -11.54 9.61 0.22
C LEU A 107 -12.98 9.34 0.67
N ILE A 108 -13.79 10.40 0.81
CA ILE A 108 -15.21 10.27 1.20
C ILE A 108 -15.99 9.47 0.16
N ASP A 109 -15.78 9.75 -1.13
CA ASP A 109 -16.46 9.06 -2.22
C ASP A 109 -16.04 7.57 -2.27
N PHE A 110 -14.76 7.26 -2.00
CA PHE A 110 -14.30 5.88 -1.83
C PHE A 110 -15.02 5.17 -0.68
N CYS A 111 -15.13 5.81 0.49
CA CYS A 111 -15.79 5.23 1.67
C CYS A 111 -17.31 5.06 1.52
N LYS A 112 -17.97 5.83 0.66
CA LYS A 112 -19.41 5.66 0.39
C LYS A 112 -19.71 4.48 -0.54
N ASP A 113 -18.79 4.21 -1.45
CA ASP A 113 -18.95 3.18 -2.49
C ASP A 113 -18.42 1.80 -2.07
N THR A 114 -17.78 1.71 -0.90
CA THR A 114 -17.09 0.50 -0.39
C THR A 114 -17.75 0.04 0.90
#